data_AF-A0A0L0HEG4-F1
#
_entry.id   AF-A0A0L0HEG4-F1
#
_cell.length_a   1.000
_cell.length_b   1.000
_cell.length_c   1.000
_cell.angle_alpha   90.00
_cell.angle_beta   90.00
_cell.angle_gamma   90.00
#
_symmetry.space_group_name_H-M   'P 1'
#
loop_
_entity.id
_entity.type
_entity.pdbx_description
1 polymer ?
#
loop_
_entity_poly.entity_id
_entity_poly.type
_entity_poly.pdbx_seq_one_letter_code
_entity_poly.pdbx_strand_id
1 'polypeptide(L)'
;MSDTVPFDSEKEVAAEVYDAALRLLRQYTDFLNALAAENLRSYTAISTYVPGSTIGKHVRHVLDHFRILLTETSNQAEAVRQVKQAQGIHDGDSPENGTEIVDGARGAIKVNYDERQRDPQVEQDPYAALASIEEIRQSLLRVAASKMRLDTHIALEATLNPRKHDVPFSSSFGRELWFVCHHAIHHAALQRAICVEYNIPVSDDFGVAPSTVKHHLQHEKAGQ
;
A
#
# COMPACT_ATOMS: atom_id res chain seq x y z
N MET A 1 -28.41 -7.44 -13.86
CA MET A 1 -28.41 -6.36 -12.84
C MET A 1 -27.26 -6.67 -11.89
N SER A 2 -26.36 -5.72 -11.63
CA SER A 2 -25.22 -5.93 -10.73
C SER A 2 -25.74 -5.93 -9.30
N ASP A 3 -25.74 -7.10 -8.64
CA ASP A 3 -26.05 -7.27 -7.21
C ASP A 3 -24.93 -6.69 -6.34
N THR A 4 -24.67 -5.39 -6.46
CA THR A 4 -23.77 -4.67 -5.56
C THR A 4 -24.62 -3.80 -4.65
N VAL A 5 -24.79 -4.25 -3.40
CA VAL A 5 -25.40 -3.45 -2.33
C VAL A 5 -24.53 -2.19 -2.14
N PRO A 6 -25.10 -0.98 -2.14
CA PRO A 6 -24.36 0.24 -1.84
C PRO A 6 -23.72 0.17 -0.45
N PHE A 7 -22.61 0.87 -0.24
CA PHE A 7 -22.07 1.03 1.11
C PHE A 7 -22.99 1.94 1.94
N ASP A 8 -23.30 1.52 3.16
CA ASP A 8 -24.22 2.22 4.07
C ASP A 8 -23.49 3.29 4.91
N SER A 9 -22.15 3.28 4.96
CA SER A 9 -21.37 4.29 5.69
C SER A 9 -19.91 4.47 5.23
N GLU A 10 -19.29 5.61 5.57
CA GLU A 10 -17.84 5.87 5.38
C GLU A 10 -16.99 4.78 6.05
N LYS A 11 -17.46 4.23 7.18
CA LYS A 11 -16.76 3.18 7.92
C LYS A 11 -16.70 1.87 7.13
N GLU A 12 -17.75 1.53 6.39
CA GLU A 12 -17.76 0.35 5.52
C GLU A 12 -16.84 0.52 4.31
N VAL A 13 -16.87 1.71 3.69
CA VAL A 13 -15.93 2.03 2.60
C VAL A 13 -14.49 1.93 3.09
N ALA A 14 -14.19 2.48 4.27
CA ALA A 14 -12.87 2.36 4.88
C ALA A 14 -12.47 0.90 5.14
N ALA A 15 -13.38 0.10 5.69
CA ALA A 15 -13.13 -1.32 5.94
C ALA A 15 -12.75 -2.06 4.65
N GLU A 16 -13.46 -1.83 3.54
CA GLU A 16 -13.12 -2.44 2.24
C GLU A 16 -11.74 -2.02 1.71
N VAL A 17 -11.38 -0.73 1.83
CA VAL A 17 -10.07 -0.25 1.39
C VAL A 17 -8.94 -0.89 2.20
N TYR A 18 -9.09 -0.98 3.53
CA TYR A 18 -8.11 -1.64 4.38
C TYR A 18 -8.05 -3.15 4.15
N ASP A 19 -9.20 -3.81 3.99
CA ASP A 19 -9.27 -5.24 3.71
C ASP A 19 -8.61 -5.58 2.37
N ALA A 20 -8.82 -4.78 1.33
CA ALA A 20 -8.15 -4.94 0.05
C ALA A 20 -6.61 -4.88 0.17
N ALA A 21 -6.11 -3.90 0.93
CA ALA A 21 -4.68 -3.77 1.20
C ALA A 21 -4.12 -4.97 2.00
N LEU A 22 -4.84 -5.42 3.04
CA LEU A 22 -4.44 -6.58 3.85
C LEU A 22 -4.43 -7.88 3.05
N ARG A 23 -5.44 -8.11 2.19
CA ARG A 23 -5.48 -9.28 1.30
C ARG A 23 -4.32 -9.29 0.32
N LEU A 24 -3.96 -8.12 -0.21
CA LEU A 24 -2.83 -8.01 -1.13
C LEU A 24 -1.49 -8.32 -0.42
N LEU A 25 -1.28 -7.77 0.79
CA LEU A 25 -0.09 -8.11 1.58
C LEU A 25 -0.03 -9.62 1.89
N ARG A 26 -1.18 -10.24 2.19
CA ARG A 26 -1.27 -11.69 2.38
C ARG A 26 -0.91 -12.47 1.12
N GLN A 27 -1.39 -12.05 -0.06
CA GLN A 27 -0.99 -12.67 -1.34
C GLN A 27 0.52 -12.60 -1.56
N TYR A 28 1.17 -11.47 -1.22
CA TYR A 28 2.63 -11.35 -1.25
C TYR A 28 3.32 -12.29 -0.25
N THR A 29 2.80 -12.41 0.98
CA THR A 29 3.30 -13.36 1.98
C THR A 29 3.22 -14.80 1.48
N ASP A 30 2.06 -15.21 0.97
CA ASP A 30 1.82 -16.57 0.47
C ASP A 30 2.75 -16.87 -0.73
N PHE A 31 2.88 -15.91 -1.66
CA PHE A 31 3.80 -16.00 -2.80
C PHE A 31 5.26 -16.18 -2.36
N LEU A 32 5.76 -15.34 -1.45
CA LEU A 32 7.16 -15.40 -1.01
C LEU A 32 7.46 -16.67 -0.21
N ASN A 33 6.51 -17.17 0.59
CA ASN A 33 6.66 -18.44 1.29
C ASN A 33 6.77 -19.62 0.30
N ALA A 34 5.93 -19.65 -0.73
CA ALA A 34 6.01 -20.67 -1.78
C ALA A 34 7.35 -20.59 -2.53
N LEU A 35 7.77 -19.37 -2.92
CA LEU A 35 9.04 -19.14 -3.59
C LEU A 35 10.24 -19.59 -2.76
N ALA A 36 10.24 -19.28 -1.46
CA ALA A 36 11.32 -19.64 -0.54
C ALA A 36 11.41 -21.16 -0.33
N ALA A 37 10.27 -21.87 -0.34
CA ALA A 37 10.22 -23.32 -0.23
C ALA A 37 10.69 -24.04 -1.51
N GLU A 38 10.36 -23.51 -2.69
CA GLU A 38 10.62 -24.19 -3.95
C GLU A 38 11.95 -23.82 -4.61
N ASN A 39 12.24 -22.51 -4.75
CA ASN A 39 13.39 -22.04 -5.52
C ASN A 39 13.85 -20.65 -5.08
N LEU A 40 14.48 -20.59 -3.90
CA LEU A 40 14.99 -19.35 -3.30
C LEU A 40 15.89 -18.53 -4.23
N ARG A 41 16.67 -19.19 -5.11
CA ARG A 41 17.60 -18.51 -6.03
C ARG A 41 16.91 -17.64 -7.07
N SER A 42 15.66 -17.95 -7.38
CA SER A 42 14.89 -17.18 -8.36
C SER A 42 14.50 -15.78 -7.88
N TYR A 43 14.49 -15.54 -6.56
CA TYR A 43 14.15 -14.24 -5.99
C TYR A 43 15.03 -13.10 -6.54
N THR A 44 16.31 -13.40 -6.76
CA THR A 44 17.32 -12.47 -7.25
C THR A 44 17.73 -12.73 -8.69
N ALA A 45 17.10 -13.68 -9.38
CA ALA A 45 17.40 -14.00 -10.76
C ALA A 45 16.95 -12.86 -11.70
N ILE A 46 17.85 -12.46 -12.60
CA ILE A 46 17.62 -11.35 -13.53
C ILE A 46 16.81 -11.85 -14.72
N SER A 47 15.60 -11.32 -14.86
CA SER A 47 14.72 -11.66 -15.97
C SER A 47 15.29 -11.23 -17.32
N THR A 48 15.15 -12.10 -18.30
CA THR A 48 15.45 -11.85 -19.72
C THR A 48 14.33 -11.04 -20.36
N TYR A 49 13.08 -11.29 -19.98
CA TYR A 49 11.89 -10.66 -20.56
C TYR A 49 11.49 -9.34 -19.89
N VAL A 50 11.97 -9.09 -18.66
CA VAL A 50 11.84 -7.83 -17.92
C VAL A 50 13.25 -7.30 -17.63
N PRO A 51 13.90 -6.63 -18.60
CA PRO A 51 15.34 -6.35 -18.55
C PRO A 51 15.77 -5.63 -17.28
N GLY A 52 16.77 -6.20 -16.61
CA GLY A 52 17.38 -5.61 -15.41
C GLY A 52 16.54 -5.73 -14.13
N SER A 53 15.41 -6.45 -14.16
CA SER A 53 14.54 -6.67 -13.01
C SER A 53 14.68 -8.07 -12.40
N THR A 54 14.30 -8.18 -11.13
CA THR A 54 14.23 -9.42 -10.36
C THR A 54 12.91 -9.41 -9.57
N ILE A 55 12.50 -10.56 -9.02
CA ILE A 55 11.33 -10.61 -8.11
C ILE A 55 11.59 -9.70 -6.92
N GLY A 56 12.76 -9.78 -6.29
CA GLY A 56 13.11 -8.98 -5.12
C GLY A 56 13.13 -7.47 -5.36
N LYS A 57 13.53 -7.02 -6.55
CA LYS A 57 13.45 -5.59 -6.94
C LYS A 57 12.02 -5.07 -6.95
N HIS A 58 11.09 -5.86 -7.48
CA HIS A 58 9.69 -5.51 -7.52
C HIS A 58 9.06 -5.56 -6.13
N VAL A 59 9.37 -6.58 -5.33
CA VAL A 59 8.92 -6.69 -3.93
C VAL A 59 9.38 -5.49 -3.13
N ARG A 60 10.68 -5.17 -3.09
CA ARG A 60 11.20 -3.97 -2.42
C ARG A 60 10.46 -2.71 -2.87
N HIS A 61 10.30 -2.52 -4.18
CA HIS A 61 9.65 -1.33 -4.72
C HIS A 61 8.20 -1.16 -4.24
N VAL A 62 7.44 -2.26 -4.14
CA VAL A 62 6.09 -2.26 -3.60
C VAL A 62 6.08 -1.93 -2.11
N LEU A 63 6.96 -2.56 -1.33
CA LEU A 63 7.04 -2.33 0.11
C LEU A 63 7.49 -0.91 0.45
N ASP A 64 8.35 -0.30 -0.38
CA ASP A 64 8.73 1.12 -0.25
C ASP A 64 7.50 2.04 -0.33
N HIS A 65 6.56 1.78 -1.24
CA HIS A 65 5.36 2.62 -1.41
C HIS A 65 4.42 2.55 -0.20
N PHE A 66 4.18 1.33 0.31
CA PHE A 66 3.42 1.15 1.55
C PHE A 66 4.10 1.85 2.73
N ARG A 67 5.43 1.68 2.87
CA ARG A 67 6.19 2.30 3.97
C ARG A 67 6.11 3.81 3.94
N ILE A 68 6.33 4.44 2.79
CA ILE A 68 6.26 5.90 2.67
C ILE A 68 4.88 6.41 3.13
N LEU A 69 3.80 5.84 2.59
CA LEU A 69 2.45 6.30 2.94
C LEU A 69 2.16 6.13 4.45
N LEU A 70 2.51 4.97 5.03
CA LEU A 70 2.18 4.64 6.42
C LEU A 70 3.08 5.36 7.43
N THR A 71 4.35 5.55 7.11
CA THR A 71 5.30 6.31 7.96
C THR A 71 4.87 7.76 8.05
N GLU A 72 4.60 8.40 6.91
CA GLU A 72 4.20 9.82 6.90
C GLU A 72 2.85 10.05 7.59
N THR A 73 1.94 9.09 7.43
CA THR A 73 0.67 9.06 8.17
C THR A 73 0.90 8.95 9.70
N SER A 74 1.83 8.09 10.13
CA SER A 74 2.10 7.87 11.55
C SER A 74 2.83 9.06 12.19
N ASN A 75 3.83 9.62 11.51
CA ASN A 75 4.57 10.80 11.95
C ASN A 75 3.62 11.98 12.19
N GLN A 76 2.66 12.17 11.30
CA GLN A 76 1.65 13.21 11.44
C GLN A 76 0.75 12.99 12.66
N ALA A 77 0.31 11.75 12.88
CA ALA A 77 -0.50 11.40 14.05
C ALA A 77 0.26 11.63 15.37
N GLU A 78 1.56 11.35 15.40
CA GLU A 78 2.43 11.62 16.55
C GLU A 78 2.63 13.11 16.79
N ALA A 79 2.88 13.89 15.73
CA ALA A 79 3.03 15.35 15.83
C ALA A 79 1.76 16.01 16.42
N VAL A 80 0.58 15.60 15.95
CA VAL A 80 -0.70 16.10 16.48
C VAL A 80 -0.87 15.74 17.97
N ARG A 81 -0.48 14.52 18.37
CA ARG A 81 -0.51 14.11 19.79
C ARG A 81 0.42 14.95 20.66
N GLN A 82 1.62 15.24 20.19
CA GLN A 82 2.60 16.07 20.92
C GLN A 82 2.09 17.50 21.11
N VAL A 83 1.47 18.10 20.07
CA VAL A 83 0.88 19.45 20.19
C VAL A 83 -0.26 19.47 21.21
N LYS A 84 -1.17 18.49 21.15
CA LYS A 84 -2.26 18.36 22.15
C LYS A 84 -1.73 18.26 23.57
N GLN A 85 -0.70 17.44 23.79
CA GLN A 85 -0.06 17.29 25.10
C GLN A 85 0.59 18.59 25.57
N ALA A 86 1.34 19.28 24.70
CA ALA A 86 1.99 20.55 25.03
C ALA A 86 0.99 21.66 25.39
N GLN A 87 -0.24 21.59 24.89
CA GLN A 87 -1.31 22.56 25.15
C GLN A 87 -2.31 22.10 26.22
N GLY A 88 -2.08 20.95 26.87
CA GLY A 88 -2.95 20.44 27.94
C GLY A 88 -4.34 19.96 27.46
N ILE A 89 -4.52 19.67 26.17
CA ILE A 89 -5.80 19.19 25.61
C ILE A 89 -5.89 17.67 25.80
N HIS A 90 -6.87 17.20 26.56
CA HIS A 90 -7.13 15.78 26.74
C HIS A 90 -8.22 15.24 25.80
N ASP A 91 -8.12 13.96 25.42
CA ASP A 91 -9.13 13.30 24.60
C ASP A 91 -10.46 13.21 25.39
N GLY A 92 -11.41 14.11 25.08
CA GLY A 92 -12.69 14.21 25.77
C GLY A 92 -13.11 15.64 26.09
N ASP A 93 -12.18 16.60 26.12
CA ASP A 93 -12.54 18.01 26.14
C ASP A 93 -13.21 18.37 24.81
N SER A 94 -14.39 18.99 24.88
CA SER A 94 -15.00 19.66 23.73
C SER A 94 -14.67 21.14 23.82
N PRO A 95 -13.74 21.67 23.03
CA PRO A 95 -13.60 23.11 22.92
C PRO A 95 -14.28 23.52 21.61
N GLU A 96 -15.17 24.51 21.67
CA GLU A 96 -15.62 25.22 20.47
C GLU A 96 -14.42 25.80 19.68
N ASN A 97 -13.26 25.98 20.34
CA ASN A 97 -11.97 26.37 19.76
C ASN A 97 -10.98 25.22 19.50
N GLY A 98 -11.34 23.96 19.75
CA GLY A 98 -10.41 22.81 19.65
C GLY A 98 -10.13 22.41 18.21
N THR A 99 -11.13 22.55 17.35
CA THR A 99 -11.07 22.16 15.95
C THR A 99 -10.04 22.98 15.17
N GLU A 100 -10.00 24.30 15.38
CA GLU A 100 -9.05 25.21 14.70
C GLU A 100 -7.59 24.96 15.11
N ILE A 101 -7.35 24.59 16.38
CA ILE A 101 -6.01 24.32 16.89
C ILE A 101 -5.48 22.97 16.36
N VAL A 102 -6.37 21.98 16.26
CA VAL A 102 -6.03 20.66 15.68
C VAL A 102 -5.82 20.77 14.17
N ASP A 103 -6.59 21.59 13.46
CA ASP A 103 -6.40 21.82 12.02
C ASP A 103 -5.14 22.65 11.71
N GLY A 104 -4.78 23.61 12.56
CA GLY A 104 -3.50 24.34 12.45
C GLY A 104 -2.27 23.46 12.76
N ALA A 105 -2.42 22.46 13.62
CA ALA A 105 -1.38 21.47 13.94
C ALA A 105 -1.34 20.29 12.96
N ARG A 106 -2.43 20.03 12.22
CA ARG A 106 -2.47 19.09 11.10
C ARG A 106 -1.70 19.67 9.93
N GLY A 107 -0.36 19.65 10.04
CA GLY A 107 0.48 19.70 8.85
C GLY A 107 -0.01 18.63 7.87
N ALA A 108 -0.10 18.98 6.58
CA ALA A 108 -0.48 18.02 5.56
C ALA A 108 0.49 16.84 5.59
N ILE A 109 -0.05 15.62 5.56
CA ILE A 109 0.78 14.43 5.37
C ILE A 109 1.46 14.59 4.01
N LYS A 110 2.78 14.65 3.99
CA LYS A 110 3.55 14.81 2.75
C LYS A 110 4.02 13.46 2.27
N VAL A 111 3.84 13.17 0.99
CA VAL A 111 4.23 11.89 0.40
C VAL A 111 4.99 12.17 -0.87
N ASN A 112 6.14 11.51 -1.05
CA ASN A 112 6.87 11.49 -2.31
C ASN A 112 7.34 10.04 -2.56
N TYR A 113 6.71 9.35 -3.50
CA TYR A 113 7.05 7.95 -3.80
C TYR A 113 8.35 7.77 -4.59
N ASP A 114 8.91 8.87 -5.12
CA ASP A 114 10.20 8.86 -5.81
C ASP A 114 11.38 8.90 -4.82
N GLU A 115 11.17 9.46 -3.63
CA GLU A 115 12.13 9.53 -2.52
C GLU A 115 12.15 8.24 -1.68
N ARG A 116 12.79 7.20 -2.23
CA ARG A 116 12.82 5.87 -1.60
C ARG A 116 14.14 5.59 -0.89
N GLN A 117 14.06 5.20 0.38
CA GLN A 117 15.16 4.59 1.12
C GLN A 117 15.25 3.11 0.73
N ARG A 118 15.90 2.83 -0.41
CA ARG A 118 16.01 1.48 -0.96
C ARG A 118 16.76 0.55 -0.01
N ASP A 119 16.03 -0.35 0.64
CA ASP A 119 16.61 -1.36 1.53
C ASP A 119 17.17 -2.55 0.70
N PRO A 120 18.49 -2.73 0.63
CA PRO A 120 19.09 -3.81 -0.15
C PRO A 120 18.78 -5.20 0.43
N GLN A 121 18.46 -5.31 1.73
CA GLN A 121 18.16 -6.61 2.34
C GLN A 121 16.84 -7.15 1.80
N VAL A 122 15.80 -6.32 1.75
CA VAL A 122 14.50 -6.68 1.16
C VAL A 122 14.64 -7.09 -0.30
N GLU A 123 15.54 -6.44 -1.06
CA GLU A 123 15.76 -6.78 -2.48
C GLU A 123 16.45 -8.14 -2.67
N GLN A 124 17.27 -8.59 -1.72
CA GLN A 124 18.14 -9.76 -1.88
C GLN A 124 17.71 -10.99 -1.07
N ASP A 125 16.93 -10.79 -0.01
CA ASP A 125 16.50 -11.85 0.90
C ASP A 125 14.96 -11.86 1.04
N PRO A 126 14.27 -12.91 0.58
CA PRO A 126 12.83 -13.00 0.72
C PRO A 126 12.37 -13.11 2.18
N TYR A 127 13.21 -13.57 3.11
CA TYR A 127 12.88 -13.57 4.54
C TYR A 127 12.89 -12.15 5.13
N ALA A 128 13.82 -11.30 4.69
CA ALA A 128 13.80 -9.88 5.02
C ALA A 128 12.55 -9.19 4.44
N ALA A 129 12.14 -9.56 3.22
CA ALA A 129 10.90 -9.07 2.63
C ALA A 129 9.65 -9.54 3.39
N LEU A 130 9.60 -10.80 3.83
CA LEU A 130 8.50 -11.31 4.67
C LEU A 130 8.40 -10.55 6.00
N ALA A 131 9.52 -10.29 6.67
CA ALA A 131 9.55 -9.48 7.88
C ALA A 131 9.05 -8.05 7.60
N SER A 132 9.49 -7.44 6.50
CA SER A 132 9.02 -6.13 6.05
C SER A 132 7.51 -6.10 5.77
N ILE A 133 6.94 -7.15 5.17
CA ILE A 133 5.49 -7.23 4.93
C ILE A 133 4.73 -7.27 6.24
N GLU A 134 5.21 -8.02 7.23
CA GLU A 134 4.58 -8.08 8.54
C GLU A 134 4.63 -6.72 9.26
N GLU A 135 5.73 -5.99 9.20
CA GLU A 135 5.83 -4.62 9.74
C GLU A 135 4.80 -3.67 9.11
N ILE A 136 4.67 -3.74 7.78
CA ILE A 136 3.70 -2.94 7.01
C ILE A 136 2.28 -3.33 7.41
N ARG A 137 1.99 -4.63 7.50
CA ARG A 137 0.68 -5.16 7.89
C ARG A 137 0.28 -4.66 9.28
N GLN A 138 1.21 -4.70 10.25
CA GLN A 138 0.98 -4.20 11.60
C GLN A 138 0.76 -2.67 11.62
N SER A 139 1.51 -1.93 10.79
CA SER A 139 1.32 -0.48 10.65
C SER A 139 -0.04 -0.14 10.06
N LEU A 140 -0.46 -0.86 9.03
CA LEU A 140 -1.77 -0.72 8.40
C LEU A 140 -2.91 -1.00 9.39
N LEU A 141 -2.79 -2.05 10.21
CA LEU A 141 -3.76 -2.36 11.26
C LEU A 141 -3.85 -1.26 12.32
N ARG A 142 -2.71 -0.66 12.71
CA ARG A 142 -2.70 0.49 13.63
C ARG A 142 -3.41 1.71 13.04
N VAL A 143 -3.20 2.00 11.75
CA VAL A 143 -3.87 3.10 11.05
C VAL A 143 -5.37 2.81 10.92
N ALA A 144 -5.76 1.58 10.57
CA ALA A 144 -7.17 1.18 10.48
C ALA A 144 -7.90 1.25 11.83
N ALA A 145 -7.22 0.97 12.94
CA ALA A 145 -7.76 1.11 14.28
C ALA A 145 -7.79 2.56 14.81
N SER A 146 -7.22 3.51 14.07
CA SER A 146 -7.15 4.93 14.45
C SER A 146 -8.35 5.75 13.95
N LYS A 147 -8.38 7.05 14.25
CA LYS A 147 -9.37 8.01 13.71
C LYS A 147 -9.01 8.53 12.29
N MET A 148 -8.17 7.80 11.55
CA MET A 148 -7.77 8.19 10.19
C MET A 148 -8.96 8.08 9.24
N ARG A 149 -9.33 9.21 8.61
CA ARG A 149 -10.39 9.25 7.59
C ARG A 149 -9.79 9.05 6.20
N LEU A 150 -10.53 8.42 5.30
CA LEU A 150 -10.09 8.22 3.92
C LEU A 150 -9.92 9.53 3.15
N ASP A 151 -10.66 10.57 3.51
CA ASP A 151 -10.58 11.90 2.89
C ASP A 151 -9.49 12.80 3.50
N THR A 152 -8.70 12.30 4.46
CA THR A 152 -7.58 13.04 5.05
C THR A 152 -6.63 13.49 3.96
N HIS A 153 -6.38 14.80 3.87
CA HIS A 153 -5.58 15.39 2.81
C HIS A 153 -4.12 14.91 2.83
N ILE A 154 -3.63 14.52 1.64
CA ILE A 154 -2.22 14.20 1.37
C ILE A 154 -1.67 15.26 0.41
N ALA A 155 -0.54 15.87 0.77
CA ALA A 155 0.27 16.66 -0.13
C ALA A 155 1.27 15.73 -0.84
N LEU A 156 0.96 15.36 -2.08
CA LEU A 156 1.82 14.48 -2.88
C LEU A 156 2.82 15.32 -3.68
N GLU A 157 4.08 14.93 -3.69
CA GLU A 157 5.11 15.45 -4.59
C GLU A 157 5.57 14.34 -5.52
N ALA A 158 5.81 14.66 -6.79
CA ALA A 158 6.27 13.69 -7.77
C ALA A 158 7.29 14.29 -8.75
N THR A 159 8.33 13.52 -9.05
CA THR A 159 9.35 13.90 -10.02
C THR A 159 8.86 13.59 -11.43
N LEU A 160 8.35 14.60 -12.14
CA LEU A 160 7.91 14.45 -13.55
C LEU A 160 9.01 14.79 -14.57
N ASN A 161 10.03 15.54 -14.15
CA ASN A 161 11.14 15.93 -15.00
C ASN A 161 12.44 15.93 -14.17
N PRO A 162 13.46 15.13 -14.53
CA PRO A 162 14.67 14.98 -13.72
C PRO A 162 15.53 16.25 -13.66
N ARG A 163 15.18 17.31 -14.39
CA ARG A 163 15.88 18.59 -14.41
C ARG A 163 15.08 19.72 -13.75
N LYS A 164 13.92 19.43 -13.16
CA LYS A 164 13.05 20.42 -12.51
C LYS A 164 12.75 19.98 -11.09
N HIS A 165 12.21 20.91 -10.30
CA HIS A 165 11.64 20.59 -8.99
C HIS A 165 10.44 19.67 -9.14
N ASP A 166 10.19 18.91 -8.08
CA ASP A 166 9.03 18.04 -7.97
C ASP A 166 7.74 18.85 -8.06
N VAL A 167 6.72 18.22 -8.65
CA VAL A 167 5.43 18.85 -8.89
C VAL A 167 4.49 18.49 -7.75
N PRO A 168 3.86 19.47 -7.09
CA PRO A 168 2.91 19.22 -6.02
C PRO A 168 1.53 18.83 -6.58
N PHE A 169 0.88 17.88 -5.92
CA PHE A 169 -0.48 17.41 -6.16
C PHE A 169 -1.25 17.37 -4.84
N SER A 170 -2.57 17.58 -4.93
CA SER A 170 -3.48 17.36 -3.81
C SER A 170 -4.11 15.98 -3.95
N SER A 171 -4.17 15.24 -2.85
CA SER A 171 -4.76 13.91 -2.78
C SER A 171 -5.40 13.64 -1.41
N SER A 172 -5.87 12.41 -1.20
CA SER A 172 -6.39 11.92 0.07
C SER A 172 -5.79 10.57 0.45
N PHE A 173 -5.81 10.26 1.75
CA PHE A 173 -5.24 9.03 2.29
C PHE A 173 -5.83 7.78 1.61
N GLY A 174 -7.15 7.72 1.46
CA GLY A 174 -7.83 6.60 0.81
C GLY A 174 -7.48 6.46 -0.66
N ARG A 175 -7.33 7.57 -1.39
CA ARG A 175 -6.89 7.53 -2.79
C ARG A 175 -5.46 7.04 -2.92
N GLU A 176 -4.57 7.48 -2.04
CA GLU A 176 -3.17 7.03 -2.04
C GLU A 176 -3.04 5.57 -1.62
N LEU A 177 -3.78 5.10 -0.61
CA LEU A 177 -3.78 3.69 -0.22
C LEU A 177 -4.29 2.79 -1.36
N TRP A 178 -5.36 3.21 -2.04
CA TRP A 178 -5.83 2.53 -3.26
C TRP A 178 -4.77 2.52 -4.36
N PHE A 179 -4.09 3.64 -4.60
CA PHE A 179 -3.02 3.74 -5.60
C PHE A 179 -1.87 2.78 -5.27
N VAL A 180 -1.41 2.73 -4.02
CA VAL A 180 -0.38 1.79 -3.58
C VAL A 180 -0.81 0.34 -3.83
N CYS A 181 -2.07 -0.02 -3.55
CA CYS A 181 -2.60 -1.35 -3.83
C CYS A 181 -2.63 -1.64 -5.34
N HIS A 182 -3.14 -0.72 -6.15
CA HIS A 182 -3.19 -0.86 -7.60
C HIS A 182 -1.79 -1.01 -8.21
N HIS A 183 -0.82 -0.23 -7.74
CA HIS A 183 0.58 -0.30 -8.13
C HIS A 183 1.22 -1.63 -7.73
N ALA A 184 0.92 -2.13 -6.53
CA ALA A 184 1.38 -3.42 -6.04
C ALA A 184 0.81 -4.59 -6.86
N ILE A 185 -0.44 -4.51 -7.32
CA ILE A 185 -1.03 -5.49 -8.25
C ILE A 185 -0.32 -5.45 -9.60
N HIS A 186 -0.04 -4.27 -10.14
CA HIS A 186 0.75 -4.12 -11.38
C HIS A 186 2.11 -4.79 -11.26
N HIS A 187 2.82 -4.59 -10.14
CA HIS A 187 4.10 -5.25 -9.89
C HIS A 187 3.99 -6.75 -9.66
N ALA A 188 2.90 -7.23 -9.06
CA ALA A 188 2.64 -8.67 -8.94
C ALA A 188 2.44 -9.31 -10.33
N ALA A 189 1.85 -8.61 -11.30
CA ALA A 189 1.75 -9.09 -12.68
C ALA A 189 3.13 -9.22 -13.36
N LEU A 190 4.04 -8.27 -13.12
CA LEU A 190 5.43 -8.37 -13.61
C LEU A 190 6.19 -9.52 -12.95
N GLN A 191 6.03 -9.69 -11.63
CA GLN A 191 6.60 -10.84 -10.90
C GLN A 191 6.06 -12.17 -11.43
N ARG A 192 4.76 -12.26 -11.76
CA ARG A 192 4.15 -13.42 -12.42
C ARG A 192 4.81 -13.73 -13.75
N ALA A 193 5.10 -12.73 -14.58
CA ALA A 193 5.81 -12.93 -15.84
C ALA A 193 7.23 -13.51 -15.63
N ILE A 194 7.94 -13.03 -14.61
CA ILE A 194 9.26 -13.58 -14.22
C ILE A 194 9.13 -15.02 -13.70
N CYS A 195 8.08 -15.32 -12.95
CA CYS A 195 7.83 -16.68 -12.47
C CYS A 195 7.59 -17.65 -13.64
N VAL A 196 6.82 -17.23 -14.66
CA VAL A 196 6.64 -18.01 -15.89
C VAL A 196 7.96 -18.27 -16.60
N GLU A 197 8.85 -17.26 -16.69
CA GLU A 197 10.18 -17.41 -17.29
C GLU A 197 11.01 -18.50 -16.61
N TYR A 198 10.95 -18.58 -15.28
CA TYR A 198 11.72 -19.53 -14.49
C TYR A 198 10.97 -20.83 -14.13
N ASN A 199 9.78 -21.05 -14.71
CA ASN A 199 8.90 -22.19 -14.41
C ASN A 199 8.56 -22.33 -12.92
N ILE A 200 8.31 -21.20 -12.26
CA ILE A 200 7.90 -21.14 -10.85
C ILE A 200 6.37 -21.09 -10.80
N PRO A 201 5.71 -22.02 -10.08
CA PRO A 201 4.28 -21.97 -9.91
C PRO A 201 3.86 -20.75 -9.08
N VAL A 202 2.76 -20.13 -9.47
CA VAL A 202 2.14 -19.03 -8.72
C VAL A 202 0.65 -19.25 -8.63
N SER A 203 0.02 -18.73 -7.58
CA SER A 203 -1.44 -18.78 -7.45
C SER A 203 -2.14 -18.06 -8.61
N ASP A 204 -3.29 -18.54 -9.05
CA ASP A 204 -4.03 -18.01 -10.19
C ASP A 204 -4.50 -16.56 -10.01
N ASP A 205 -4.70 -16.13 -8.77
CA ASP A 205 -5.12 -14.78 -8.40
C ASP A 205 -3.94 -13.79 -8.22
N PHE A 206 -2.69 -14.26 -8.13
CA PHE A 206 -1.53 -13.39 -7.93
C PHE A 206 -1.26 -12.51 -9.16
N GLY A 207 -1.29 -11.19 -8.96
CA GLY A 207 -1.13 -10.21 -10.04
C GLY A 207 -2.39 -9.97 -10.87
N VAL A 208 -3.55 -10.49 -10.46
CA VAL A 208 -4.83 -10.27 -11.14
C VAL A 208 -5.63 -9.18 -10.44
N ALA A 209 -6.06 -8.17 -11.19
CA ALA A 209 -6.86 -7.08 -10.62
C ALA A 209 -8.25 -7.58 -10.16
N PRO A 210 -8.78 -7.09 -9.02
CA PRO A 210 -10.13 -7.45 -8.55
C PRO A 210 -11.24 -7.21 -9.58
N SER A 211 -11.10 -6.18 -10.43
CA SER A 211 -12.04 -5.91 -11.53
C SER A 211 -12.06 -7.03 -12.58
N THR A 212 -10.90 -7.61 -12.89
CA THR A 212 -10.77 -8.76 -13.79
C THR A 212 -11.43 -10.00 -13.20
N VAL A 213 -11.21 -10.26 -11.90
CA VAL A 213 -11.87 -11.36 -11.18
C VAL A 213 -13.39 -11.17 -11.20
N LYS A 214 -13.87 -9.95 -10.90
CA LYS A 214 -15.30 -9.60 -10.97
C LYS A 214 -15.88 -9.89 -12.35
N HIS A 215 -15.17 -9.52 -13.42
CA HIS A 215 -15.60 -9.79 -14.79
C HIS A 215 -15.71 -11.28 -15.08
N HIS A 216 -14.71 -12.10 -14.69
CA HIS A 216 -14.77 -13.56 -14.88
C HIS A 216 -15.96 -14.19 -14.14
N LEU A 217 -16.18 -13.83 -12.87
CA LEU A 217 -17.32 -14.34 -12.08
C LEU A 217 -18.68 -13.96 -12.67
N GLN A 218 -18.79 -12.78 -13.27
CA GLN A 218 -20.02 -12.34 -13.95
C GLN A 218 -20.29 -13.12 -15.24
N HIS A 219 -19.23 -13.46 -15.99
CA HIS A 219 -19.34 -14.25 -17.22
C HIS A 219 -19.60 -15.74 -16.96
N GLU A 220 -19.03 -16.33 -15.90
CA GLU A 220 -19.31 -17.72 -15.50
C GLU A 220 -20.78 -17.92 -15.10
N LYS A 221 -21.38 -16.94 -14.40
CA LYS A 221 -22.80 -16.97 -14.03
C LYS A 221 -23.76 -16.76 -15.21
N ALA A 222 -23.31 -16.15 -16.30
CA ALA A 222 -24.14 -15.91 -17.49
C ALA A 222 -24.11 -17.07 -18.49
N GLY A 223 -23.17 -18.02 -18.33
CA GLY A 223 -23.03 -19.21 -19.16
C GLY A 223 -23.61 -20.50 -18.54
N GLN A 224 -24.20 -20.42 -17.33
CA GLN A 224 -24.96 -21.48 -16.66
C GLN A 224 -26.45 -21.21 -16.76
#